data_AF-A0A6H1ZPF9-F1
#
_entry.id   AF-A0A6H1ZPF9-F1
#
_cell.length_a   1.000
_cell.length_b   1.000
_cell.length_c   1.000
_cell.angle_alpha   90.00
_cell.angle_beta   90.00
_cell.angle_gamma   90.00
#
_symmetry.space_group_name_H-M   'P 1'
#
loop_
_entity.id
_entity.type
_entity.pdbx_description
1 polymer ?
#
loop_
_entity_poly.entity_id
_entity_poly.type
_entity_poly.pdbx_seq_one_letter_code
_entity_poly.pdbx_strand_id
1 'polypeptide(L)'
;MRPKVNRSARDIQDTDLTVITNSDGKQEFMYKMGDVAGYVLKSISASSAFINQTSVTVTHGRGYKPIVWIEDGSSEMLGSFGCTHTSVLAFTITFAVSQSGTIHYI
;
A
#
# COMPACT_ATOMS: atom_id res chain seq x y z
N MET A 1 -43.38 -15.54 -3.91
CA MET A 1 -42.55 -14.33 -4.11
C MET A 1 -41.08 -14.77 -4.02
N ARG A 2 -40.27 -14.60 -5.08
CA ARG A 2 -38.86 -15.00 -5.04
C ARG A 2 -38.02 -13.89 -4.38
N PRO A 3 -37.08 -14.20 -3.47
CA PRO A 3 -36.25 -13.18 -2.85
C PRO A 3 -35.43 -12.46 -3.93
N LYS A 4 -35.53 -11.12 -3.96
CA LYS A 4 -34.60 -10.30 -4.74
C LYS A 4 -33.26 -10.33 -4.02
N VAL A 5 -32.36 -11.21 -4.43
CA VAL A 5 -30.97 -11.15 -3.98
C VAL A 5 -30.26 -10.01 -4.73
N ASN A 6 -29.63 -9.12 -3.97
CA ASN A 6 -28.83 -8.03 -4.50
C ASN A 6 -27.61 -8.62 -5.22
N ARG A 7 -27.54 -8.48 -6.56
CA ARG A 7 -26.48 -9.06 -7.40
C ARG A 7 -25.09 -8.45 -7.13
N SER A 8 -25.02 -7.38 -6.35
CA SER A 8 -23.77 -6.70 -6.00
C SER A 8 -23.05 -7.30 -4.79
N ALA A 9 -23.61 -8.31 -4.11
CA ALA A 9 -23.01 -8.95 -2.93
C ALA A 9 -22.03 -10.08 -3.31
N ARG A 10 -21.07 -9.80 -4.20
CA ARG A 10 -20.12 -10.83 -4.67
C ARG A 10 -18.78 -10.88 -3.93
N ASP A 11 -18.57 -10.06 -2.89
CA ASP A 11 -17.23 -9.97 -2.30
C ASP A 11 -17.23 -9.64 -0.80
N ILE A 12 -17.98 -10.43 -0.03
CA ILE A 12 -17.79 -10.47 1.43
C ILE A 12 -17.63 -11.94 1.81
N GLN A 13 -16.51 -12.53 1.42
CA GLN A 13 -16.08 -13.85 1.87
C GLN A 13 -15.09 -13.72 3.04
N ASP A 14 -15.47 -13.08 4.16
CA ASP A 14 -14.68 -13.23 5.40
C ASP A 14 -15.36 -12.68 6.67
N THR A 15 -16.58 -13.13 6.98
CA THR A 15 -17.16 -12.88 8.30
C THR A 15 -17.98 -14.07 8.81
N ASP A 16 -17.28 -15.15 9.16
CA ASP A 16 -17.85 -16.17 10.04
C ASP A 16 -17.55 -15.83 11.52
N LEU A 17 -18.55 -15.27 12.22
CA LEU A 17 -18.93 -15.75 13.55
C LEU A 17 -20.30 -15.19 13.98
N THR A 18 -21.34 -16.01 13.91
CA THR A 18 -22.66 -15.71 14.50
C THR A 18 -22.61 -15.97 15.99
N VAL A 19 -22.68 -14.93 16.82
CA VAL A 19 -22.71 -15.04 18.29
C VAL A 19 -24.10 -14.64 18.78
N ILE A 20 -24.93 -15.67 19.02
CA ILE A 20 -26.21 -15.65 19.78
C ILE A 20 -27.46 -15.18 19.01
N THR A 21 -28.44 -16.08 18.92
CA THR A 21 -29.83 -15.79 18.54
C THR A 21 -30.65 -15.63 19.81
N ASN A 22 -31.09 -14.42 20.14
CA ASN A 22 -32.12 -14.24 21.17
C ASN A 22 -33.49 -14.63 20.58
N SER A 23 -34.37 -15.19 21.41
CA SER A 23 -35.68 -15.79 21.06
C SER A 23 -36.68 -14.85 20.37
N ASP A 24 -36.34 -13.58 20.22
CA ASP A 24 -37.20 -12.53 19.66
C ASP A 24 -36.91 -12.26 18.17
N GLY A 25 -36.09 -13.08 17.52
CA GLY A 25 -35.80 -12.99 16.08
C GLY A 25 -35.00 -11.75 15.66
N LYS A 26 -34.51 -10.96 16.63
CA LYS A 26 -33.61 -9.83 16.40
C LYS A 26 -32.19 -10.35 16.27
N GLN A 27 -31.60 -10.17 15.08
CA GLN A 27 -30.17 -10.38 14.87
C GLN A 27 -29.45 -9.09 15.30
N GLU A 28 -28.70 -9.17 16.39
CA GLU A 28 -27.82 -8.07 16.82
C GLU A 28 -26.42 -8.33 16.27
N PHE A 29 -25.97 -7.45 15.39
CA PHE A 29 -24.62 -7.48 14.85
C PHE A 29 -23.72 -6.67 15.78
N MET A 30 -22.88 -7.35 16.57
CA MET A 30 -21.84 -6.67 17.32
C MET A 30 -20.66 -6.43 16.38
N TYR A 31 -20.59 -5.24 15.77
CA TYR A 31 -19.41 -4.83 15.02
C TYR A 31 -18.23 -4.71 16.00
N LYS A 32 -17.19 -5.53 15.82
CA LYS A 32 -15.91 -5.25 16.46
C LYS A 32 -15.36 -3.97 15.83
N MET A 33 -15.67 -2.83 16.44
CA MET A 33 -15.13 -1.52 16.07
C MET A 33 -13.62 -1.39 16.34
N GLY A 34 -12.91 -2.51 16.60
CA GLY A 34 -11.46 -2.56 16.71
C GLY A 34 -10.77 -2.59 15.35
N ASP A 35 -11.40 -3.17 14.33
CA ASP A 35 -10.78 -3.37 13.00
C ASP A 35 -11.39 -2.48 11.90
N VAL A 36 -12.51 -1.78 12.18
CA VAL A 36 -13.21 -0.88 11.23
C VAL A 36 -12.51 0.48 11.06
N ALA A 37 -11.23 0.55 11.43
CA ALA A 37 -10.33 1.66 11.08
C ALA A 37 -9.08 1.19 10.31
N GLY A 38 -8.94 -0.11 10.03
CA GLY A 38 -7.70 -0.70 9.55
C GLY A 38 -7.61 -0.99 8.05
N TYR A 39 -8.74 -1.12 7.35
CA TYR A 39 -8.76 -1.31 5.89
C TYR A 39 -8.78 0.02 5.15
N VAL A 40 -7.89 0.94 5.55
CA VAL A 40 -7.27 1.77 4.51
C VAL A 40 -6.34 0.78 3.82
N LEU A 41 -6.53 0.54 2.53
CA LEU A 41 -5.45 0.07 1.66
C LEU A 41 -4.33 1.09 1.81
N LYS A 42 -3.54 0.98 2.88
CA LYS A 42 -2.30 1.71 3.04
C LYS A 42 -1.49 1.13 1.90
N SER A 43 -1.45 1.84 0.77
CA SER A 43 -0.38 1.62 -0.18
C SER A 43 0.85 1.60 0.70
N ILE A 44 1.50 0.45 0.83
CA ILE A 44 2.64 0.33 1.71
C ILE A 44 3.72 1.11 0.98
N SER A 45 3.74 2.43 1.15
CA SER A 45 4.81 3.28 0.69
C SER A 45 5.96 2.96 1.61
N ALA A 46 7.01 2.43 1.02
CA ALA A 46 8.27 2.26 1.71
C ALA A 46 9.21 3.36 1.24
N SER A 47 10.12 3.74 2.12
CA SER A 47 11.07 4.79 1.85
C SER A 47 12.49 4.37 2.20
N SER A 48 13.46 5.02 1.57
CA SER A 48 14.89 4.76 1.79
C SER A 48 15.66 6.07 1.63
N ALA A 49 16.30 6.51 2.71
CA ALA A 49 17.14 7.69 2.70
C ALA A 49 18.51 7.39 2.07
N PHE A 50 19.10 8.39 1.42
CA PHE A 50 20.45 8.33 0.87
C PHE A 50 21.16 9.68 1.07
N ILE A 51 22.49 9.62 1.20
CA ILE A 51 23.32 10.79 1.48
C ILE A 51 24.51 10.81 0.54
N ASN A 52 24.68 11.93 -0.18
CA ASN A 52 25.80 12.22 -1.07
C ASN A 52 26.11 11.09 -2.05
N GLN A 53 25.08 10.55 -2.70
CA GLN A 53 25.20 9.47 -3.68
C GLN A 53 24.91 9.97 -5.10
N THR A 54 25.62 9.41 -6.08
CA THR A 54 25.28 9.53 -7.51
C THR A 54 24.50 8.33 -8.03
N SER A 55 24.46 7.23 -7.26
CA SER A 55 23.62 6.08 -7.58
C SER A 55 23.15 5.37 -6.31
N VAL A 56 21.88 4.95 -6.30
CA VAL A 56 21.26 4.25 -5.17
C VAL A 56 20.50 3.04 -5.71
N THR A 57 20.77 1.86 -5.14
CA THR A 57 20.02 0.63 -5.46
C THR A 57 19.14 0.25 -4.29
N VAL A 58 17.85 0.04 -4.56
CA VAL A 58 16.85 -0.35 -3.57
C VAL A 58 16.34 -1.75 -3.90
N THR A 59 16.46 -2.68 -2.96
CA THR A 59 15.85 -4.01 -3.04
C THR A 59 14.60 -4.01 -2.17
N HIS A 60 13.43 -4.11 -2.80
CA HIS A 60 12.13 -3.98 -2.15
C HIS A 60 11.38 -5.31 -2.00
N GLY A 61 11.73 -6.35 -2.78
CA GLY A 61 11.19 -7.70 -2.60
C GLY A 61 9.70 -7.90 -2.95
N ARG A 62 9.10 -6.98 -3.72
CA ARG A 62 7.62 -6.92 -3.90
C ARG A 62 7.08 -7.76 -5.07
N GLY A 63 7.93 -8.29 -5.92
CA GLY A 63 7.52 -9.10 -7.08
C GLY A 63 6.93 -8.30 -8.25
N TYR A 64 6.91 -6.96 -8.18
CA TYR A 64 6.48 -6.05 -9.25
C TYR A 64 7.39 -4.82 -9.31
N LYS A 65 7.35 -4.08 -10.41
CA LYS A 65 8.11 -2.82 -10.57
C LYS A 65 7.33 -1.67 -9.91
N PRO A 66 7.82 -1.08 -8.81
CA PRO A 66 7.08 -0.05 -8.09
C PRO A 66 7.10 1.30 -8.82
N ILE A 67 6.17 2.17 -8.48
CA ILE A 67 6.26 3.58 -8.83
C ILE A 67 7.24 4.23 -7.85
N VAL A 68 8.20 5.00 -8.36
CA VAL A 68 9.29 5.59 -7.57
C VAL A 68 9.27 7.10 -7.69
N TRP A 69 9.36 7.79 -6.57
CA TRP A 69 9.60 9.23 -6.50
C TRP A 69 10.65 9.56 -5.44
N ILE A 70 11.21 10.76 -5.50
CA ILE A 70 12.29 11.17 -4.61
C ILE A 70 11.97 12.57 -4.09
N GLU A 71 12.08 12.72 -2.77
CA GLU A 71 11.96 14.01 -2.08
C GLU A 71 13.37 14.46 -1.66
N ASP A 72 13.72 15.70 -1.97
CA ASP A 72 14.91 16.33 -1.40
C ASP A 72 14.68 16.74 0.05
N GLY A 73 15.75 17.17 0.75
CA GLY A 73 15.65 17.71 2.11
C GLY A 73 14.75 18.95 2.25
N SER A 74 14.24 19.50 1.15
CA SER A 74 13.34 20.65 1.07
C SER A 74 11.89 20.26 0.80
N SER A 75 11.57 18.95 0.76
CA SER A 75 10.25 18.40 0.40
C SER A 75 9.84 18.67 -1.07
N GLU A 76 10.77 19.05 -1.93
CA GLU A 76 10.51 19.17 -3.37
C GLU A 76 10.77 17.82 -4.06
N MET A 77 9.93 17.50 -5.06
CA MET A 77 10.20 16.37 -5.93
C MET A 77 11.43 16.66 -6.79
N LEU A 78 12.47 15.84 -6.63
CA LEU A 78 13.63 15.91 -7.50
C LEU A 78 13.19 15.55 -8.93
N GLY A 79 13.44 16.46 -9.88
CA GLY A 79 13.13 16.31 -11.30
C GLY A 79 13.86 15.13 -11.96
N SER A 80 13.74 15.00 -13.29
CA SER A 80 14.24 13.86 -14.10
C SER A 80 15.50 13.17 -13.56
N PHE A 81 15.32 11.97 -13.01
CA PHE A 81 16.37 11.04 -12.62
C PHE A 81 16.27 9.77 -13.48
N GLY A 82 17.39 9.10 -13.69
CA GLY A 82 17.38 7.79 -14.36
C GLY A 82 16.92 6.72 -13.37
N CYS A 83 15.68 6.25 -13.48
CA CYS A 83 15.22 5.07 -12.75
C CYS A 83 15.28 3.85 -13.67
N THR A 84 16.09 2.87 -13.30
CA THR A 84 16.21 1.59 -14.03
C THR A 84 15.81 0.44 -13.12
N HIS A 85 14.76 -0.30 -13.50
CA HIS A 85 14.38 -1.52 -12.82
C HIS A 85 15.28 -2.68 -13.26
N THR A 86 16.23 -3.06 -12.41
CA THR A 86 17.13 -4.20 -12.64
C THR A 86 16.40 -5.54 -12.52
N SER A 87 15.35 -5.61 -11.71
CA SER A 87 14.45 -6.76 -11.60
C SER A 87 13.05 -6.34 -11.12
N VAL A 88 12.16 -7.32 -10.88
CA VAL A 88 10.88 -7.09 -10.19
C VAL A 88 11.04 -6.97 -8.66
N LEU A 89 12.26 -7.11 -8.15
CA LEU A 89 12.57 -7.05 -6.72
C LEU A 89 13.47 -5.86 -6.37
N ALA A 90 14.04 -5.20 -7.37
CA ALA A 90 14.99 -4.12 -7.19
C ALA A 90 14.98 -3.10 -8.33
N PHE A 91 15.34 -1.87 -8.00
CA PHE A 91 15.59 -0.78 -8.95
C PHE A 91 16.82 0.02 -8.53
N THR A 92 17.40 0.71 -9.51
CA THR A 92 18.56 1.58 -9.34
C THR A 92 18.20 2.97 -9.84
N ILE A 93 18.50 3.98 -9.03
CA ILE A 93 18.40 5.39 -9.38
C ILE A 93 19.80 5.92 -9.64
N THR A 94 19.95 6.71 -10.70
CA THR A 94 21.20 7.40 -11.05
C THR A 94 20.96 8.90 -11.15
N PHE A 95 21.86 9.67 -10.54
CA PHE A 95 21.87 11.12 -10.49
C PHE A 95 23.07 11.67 -11.27
N ALA A 96 22.91 12.82 -11.91
CA ALA A 96 24.00 13.47 -12.64
C ALA A 96 25.09 14.05 -11.73
N VAL A 97 24.71 14.39 -10.50
CA VAL A 97 25.58 14.92 -9.44
C VAL A 97 25.25 14.24 -8.12
N SER A 98 26.14 14.31 -7.13
CA SER A 98 25.85 13.76 -5.80
C SER A 98 24.64 14.46 -5.18
N GLN A 99 23.67 13.67 -4.75
CA GLN A 99 22.44 14.15 -4.10
C GLN A 99 22.23 13.45 -2.76
N SER A 100 21.38 14.07 -1.94
CA SER A 100 20.86 13.51 -0.70
C SER A 100 19.35 13.68 -0.69
N GLY A 101 18.63 12.73 -0.12
CA GLY A 101 17.18 12.78 -0.08
C GLY A 101 16.56 11.47 0.40
N THR A 102 15.26 11.33 0.16
CA THR A 102 14.49 10.13 0.48
C THR A 102 13.82 9.60 -0.78
N ILE A 103 14.07 8.33 -1.08
CA ILE A 103 13.38 7.60 -2.15
C ILE A 103 12.10 7.04 -1.57
N HIS A 104 10.99 7.21 -2.24
CA HIS A 104 9.70 6.63 -1.89
C HIS A 104 9.24 5.71 -3.02
N TYR A 105 8.66 4.57 -2.65
CA TYR A 105 8.19 3.58 -3.61
C TYR A 105 6.94 2.83 -3.13
N ILE A 106 6.01 2.60 -4.06
CA ILE A 106 4.73 1.88 -3.84
C ILE A 106 4.55 0.74 -4.82
#